data_AF-A0AAU6GNC6-F1
#
_entry.id   AF-A0AAU6GNC6-F1
#
_cell.length_a   1.000
_cell.length_b   1.000
_cell.length_c   1.000
_cell.angle_alpha   90.00
_cell.angle_beta   90.00
_cell.angle_gamma   90.00
#
_symmetry.space_group_name_H-M   'P 1'
#
loop_
_entity.id
_entity.type
_entity.pdbx_description
1 polymer ?
#
loop_
_entity_poly.entity_id
_entity_poly.type
_entity_poly.pdbx_seq_one_letter_code
_entity_poly.pdbx_strand_id
1 'polypeptide(L)'
;MQIEWGDAGGLVGAATGIAALVVSVLGNRKARDANRIAKDGNALAEAANALSYQANEIAVGANGLATEANRLAQHQDQRDTERHDVRWEGDWSGPGQYVLSRRGDGVALDVVARVVVDDEEVSERAARVEAGGSITLDFPTARLVFLRELREHREAETGYAPSLAIPVLPDPMRFRMHVIEEWVQWKTELGAPKDHTQEHRLATLGDFE
;
A
#
# COMPACT_ATOMS: atom_id res chain seq x y z
N MET A 1 108.87 35.06 6.52
CA MET A 1 107.48 35.34 6.92
C MET A 1 107.06 34.22 7.85
N GLN A 2 107.22 34.42 9.17
CA GLN A 2 106.87 33.41 10.18
C GLN A 2 105.41 33.64 10.58
N ILE A 3 104.54 32.67 10.31
CA ILE A 3 103.15 32.69 10.79
C ILE A 3 103.20 32.20 12.24
N GLU A 4 102.74 33.01 13.19
CA GLU A 4 102.61 32.60 14.60
C GLU A 4 101.57 31.48 14.70
N TRP A 5 101.90 30.39 15.42
CA TRP A 5 101.01 29.23 15.60
C TRP A 5 99.63 29.58 16.20
N GLY A 6 99.51 30.74 16.86
CA GLY A 6 98.25 31.30 17.35
C GLY A 6 97.29 31.75 16.23
N ASP A 7 97.82 32.32 15.13
CA ASP A 7 97.01 32.77 14.00
C ASP A 7 96.46 31.60 13.19
N ALA A 8 97.24 30.53 13.04
CA ALA A 8 96.82 29.29 12.39
C ALA A 8 95.70 28.58 13.17
N GLY A 9 95.79 28.54 14.50
CA GLY A 9 94.74 28.00 15.37
C GLY A 9 93.44 28.80 15.33
N GLY A 10 93.53 30.13 15.28
CA GLY A 10 92.38 31.03 15.14
C GLY A 10 91.60 30.83 13.83
N LEU A 11 92.31 30.64 12.71
CA LEU A 11 91.70 30.40 11.39
C LEU A 11 90.98 29.04 11.32
N VAL A 12 91.57 27.98 11.88
CA VAL A 12 90.93 26.65 11.93
C VAL A 12 89.69 26.66 12.84
N GLY A 13 89.77 27.34 13.99
CA GLY A 13 88.63 27.53 14.89
C GLY A 13 87.47 28.29 14.23
N ALA A 14 87.78 29.37 13.51
CA ALA A 14 86.80 30.16 12.78
C ALA A 14 86.13 29.35 11.65
N ALA A 15 86.91 28.61 10.85
CA ALA A 15 86.38 27.75 9.78
C ALA A 15 85.45 26.66 10.32
N THR A 16 85.84 26.03 11.44
CA THR A 16 85.05 24.97 12.09
C THR A 16 83.76 25.54 12.70
N GLY A 17 83.82 26.73 13.30
CA GLY A 17 82.64 27.44 13.81
C GLY A 17 81.63 27.79 12.71
N ILE A 18 82.10 28.25 11.55
CA ILE A 18 81.25 28.54 10.39
C ILE A 18 80.61 27.26 9.85
N ALA A 19 81.38 26.17 9.72
CA ALA A 19 80.86 24.88 9.25
C ALA A 19 79.78 24.33 10.20
N ALA A 20 79.99 24.41 11.52
CA ALA A 20 79.00 24.02 12.52
C ALA A 20 77.72 24.85 12.39
N LEU A 21 77.84 26.16 12.17
CA LEU A 21 76.70 27.07 12.03
C LEU A 21 75.87 26.76 10.76
N VAL A 22 76.52 26.46 9.64
CA VAL A 22 75.85 26.02 8.41
C VAL A 22 75.10 24.71 8.63
N VAL A 23 75.73 23.72 9.27
CA VAL A 23 75.10 22.43 9.59
C VAL A 23 73.89 22.63 10.52
N SER A 24 74.01 23.46 11.56
CA SER A 24 72.89 23.78 12.45
C SER A 24 71.72 24.48 11.73
N VAL A 25 72.01 25.40 10.80
CA VAL A 25 70.96 26.06 9.99
C VAL A 25 70.24 25.07 9.08
N LEU A 26 70.98 24.18 8.41
CA LEU A 26 70.40 23.12 7.57
C LEU A 26 69.57 22.14 8.40
N GLY A 27 70.07 21.73 9.57
CA GLY A 27 69.35 20.89 10.52
C GLY A 27 68.04 21.52 10.99
N ASN A 28 68.06 22.80 11.35
CA ASN A 28 66.86 23.55 11.74
C ASN A 28 65.84 23.67 10.61
N ARG A 29 66.29 23.88 9.36
CA ARG A 29 65.38 23.88 8.20
C ARG A 29 64.71 22.53 8.02
N LYS A 30 65.49 21.44 8.04
CA LYS A 30 64.95 20.08 7.90
C LYS A 30 63.99 19.72 9.04
N ALA A 31 64.28 20.14 10.26
CA ALA A 31 63.39 19.95 11.41
C ALA A 31 62.06 20.73 11.24
N ARG A 32 62.10 21.95 10.71
CA ARG A 32 60.88 22.72 10.40
C ARG A 32 60.06 22.06 9.29
N ASP A 33 60.70 21.58 8.24
CA ASP A 33 60.02 20.86 7.16
C ASP A 33 59.36 19.57 7.68
N ALA A 34 60.08 18.78 8.49
CA ALA A 34 59.54 17.59 9.14
C ALA A 34 58.33 17.92 10.04
N ASN A 35 58.42 18.99 10.83
CA ASN A 35 57.30 19.46 11.66
C ASN A 35 56.09 19.90 10.82
N ARG A 36 56.31 20.53 9.67
CA ARG A 36 55.22 20.89 8.75
C ARG A 36 54.54 19.63 8.19
N ILE A 37 55.33 18.68 7.69
CA ILE A 37 54.81 17.41 7.17
C ILE A 37 54.02 16.66 8.25
N ALA A 38 54.51 16.62 9.48
CA ALA A 38 53.81 15.99 10.59
C ALA A 38 52.47 16.67 10.90
N LYS A 39 52.40 18.01 10.84
CA LYS A 39 51.15 18.76 11.00
C LYS A 39 50.16 18.47 9.88
N ASP A 40 50.63 18.46 8.64
CA ASP A 40 49.79 18.17 7.48
C ASP A 40 49.26 16.72 7.55
N GLY A 41 50.10 15.77 7.97
CA GLY A 41 49.71 14.38 8.21
C GLY A 41 48.66 14.23 9.30
N ASN A 42 48.80 14.96 10.42
CA ASN A 42 47.79 14.97 11.49
C ASN A 42 46.45 15.55 11.00
N ALA A 43 46.48 16.66 10.26
CA ALA A 43 45.28 17.27 9.70
C ALA A 43 44.55 16.32 8.72
N LEU A 44 45.30 15.59 7.89
CA LEU A 44 44.74 14.58 6.99
C LEU A 44 44.12 13.41 7.77
N ALA A 45 44.77 12.95 8.84
CA ALA A 45 44.25 11.89 9.70
C ALA A 45 42.96 12.31 10.41
N GLU A 46 42.87 13.55 10.89
CA GLU A 46 41.65 14.11 11.46
C GLU A 46 40.51 14.17 10.43
N ALA A 47 40.80 14.62 9.20
CA ALA A 47 39.81 14.63 8.13
C ALA A 47 39.33 13.22 7.75
N ALA A 48 40.25 12.25 7.69
CA ALA A 48 39.91 10.84 7.42
C ALA A 48 39.04 10.22 8.52
N ASN A 49 39.32 10.55 9.79
CA ASN A 49 38.49 10.14 10.92
C ASN A 49 37.09 10.76 10.82
N ALA A 50 36.99 12.05 10.54
CA ALA A 50 35.70 12.73 10.36
C ALA A 50 34.86 12.09 9.23
N LEU A 51 35.49 11.79 8.09
CA LEU A 51 34.83 11.10 6.98
C LEU A 51 34.37 9.69 7.38
N SER A 52 35.17 8.97 8.17
CA SER A 52 34.82 7.63 8.67
C SER A 52 33.62 7.67 9.61
N TYR A 53 33.52 8.69 10.47
CA TYR A 53 32.33 8.91 11.30
C TYR A 53 31.08 9.17 10.45
N GLN A 54 31.17 10.04 9.44
CA GLN A 54 30.06 10.31 8.53
C GLN A 54 29.62 9.05 7.77
N ALA A 55 30.58 8.25 7.28
CA ALA A 55 30.28 6.98 6.61
C ALA A 55 29.55 5.99 7.54
N ASN A 56 29.93 5.92 8.81
CA ASN A 56 29.25 5.09 9.80
C ASN A 56 27.82 5.57 10.08
N GLU A 57 27.60 6.88 10.20
CA GLU A 57 26.25 7.44 10.37
C GLU A 57 25.34 7.11 9.18
N ILE A 58 25.86 7.25 7.96
CA ILE A 58 25.13 6.87 6.74
C ILE A 58 24.80 5.38 6.75
N ALA A 59 25.75 4.51 7.13
CA ALA A 59 25.52 3.07 7.22
C ALA A 59 24.44 2.71 8.26
N VAL A 60 24.42 3.38 9.41
CA VAL A 60 23.36 3.22 10.41
C VAL A 60 22.01 3.65 9.86
N GLY A 61 21.95 4.80 9.17
CA GLY A 61 20.72 5.26 8.51
C GLY A 61 20.21 4.27 7.45
N ALA A 62 21.11 3.74 6.62
CA ALA A 62 20.77 2.75 5.61
C ALA A 62 20.24 1.44 6.22
N ASN A 63 20.83 0.98 7.33
CA ASN A 63 20.34 -0.20 8.06
C ASN A 63 18.95 0.04 8.67
N GLY A 64 18.69 1.25 9.16
CA GLY A 64 17.36 1.65 9.63
C GLY A 64 16.31 1.56 8.54
N LEU A 65 16.59 2.16 7.37
CA LEU A 65 15.70 2.10 6.20
C LEU A 65 15.47 0.67 5.71
N ALA A 66 16.52 -0.16 5.67
CA ALA A 66 16.39 -1.56 5.27
C ALA A 66 15.49 -2.35 6.25
N THR A 67 15.56 -2.05 7.54
CA THR A 67 14.72 -2.67 8.57
C THR A 67 13.25 -2.26 8.39
N GLU A 68 12.99 -0.98 8.14
CA GLU A 68 11.65 -0.48 7.87
C GLU A 68 11.05 -1.08 6.59
N ALA A 69 11.84 -1.14 5.51
CA ALA A 69 11.44 -1.77 4.26
C ALA A 69 11.10 -3.26 4.44
N ASN A 70 11.92 -4.00 5.19
CA ASN A 70 11.64 -5.41 5.50
C ASN A 70 10.35 -5.57 6.31
N ARG A 71 10.11 -4.68 7.28
CA ARG A 71 8.87 -4.71 8.06
C ARG A 71 7.64 -4.44 7.20
N LEU A 72 7.73 -3.47 6.28
CA LEU A 72 6.65 -3.19 5.34
C LEU A 72 6.39 -4.37 4.40
N ALA A 73 7.45 -4.99 3.87
CA ALA A 73 7.36 -6.18 3.04
C ALA A 73 6.68 -7.34 3.79
N GLN A 74 7.08 -7.60 5.03
CA GLN A 74 6.43 -8.62 5.87
C GLN A 74 4.95 -8.34 6.11
N HIS A 75 4.57 -7.08 6.36
CA HIS A 75 3.16 -6.70 6.49
C HIS A 75 2.39 -6.90 5.18
N GLN A 76 3.00 -6.62 4.04
CA GLN A 76 2.39 -6.85 2.74
C GLN A 76 2.21 -8.35 2.48
N ASP A 77 3.25 -9.16 2.71
CA ASP A 77 3.18 -10.61 2.55
C ASP A 77 2.09 -11.23 3.45
N GLN A 78 1.92 -10.73 4.68
CA GLN A 78 0.86 -11.18 5.59
C GLN A 78 -0.55 -10.86 5.03
N ARG A 79 -0.74 -9.69 4.42
CA ARG A 79 -2.01 -9.32 3.76
C ARG A 79 -2.28 -10.15 2.52
N ASP A 80 -1.25 -10.41 1.72
CA ASP A 80 -1.38 -11.15 0.46
C ASP A 80 -1.60 -12.65 0.70
N THR A 81 -1.06 -13.20 1.80
CA THR A 81 -1.25 -14.60 2.20
C THR A 81 -2.43 -14.82 3.17
N GLU A 82 -3.15 -13.74 3.52
CA GLU A 82 -4.32 -13.82 4.40
C GLU A 82 -5.41 -14.70 3.79
N ARG A 83 -5.82 -15.73 4.52
CA ARG A 83 -6.99 -16.52 4.15
C ARG A 83 -8.25 -15.71 4.45
N HIS A 84 -8.91 -15.22 3.41
CA HIS A 84 -10.21 -14.56 3.51
C HIS A 84 -11.31 -15.48 2.93
N ASP A 85 -12.29 -15.85 3.74
CA ASP A 85 -13.53 -16.51 3.28
C ASP A 85 -14.71 -15.56 3.50
N VAL A 86 -14.84 -14.61 2.58
CA VAL A 86 -15.95 -13.67 2.49
C VAL A 86 -16.50 -13.77 1.09
N ARG A 87 -17.78 -14.14 1.00
CA ARG A 87 -18.54 -14.19 -0.25
C ARG A 87 -19.83 -13.40 -0.05
N TRP A 88 -20.32 -12.79 -1.11
CA TRP A 88 -21.58 -12.06 -1.09
C TRP A 88 -22.58 -12.81 -1.95
N GLU A 89 -23.82 -12.87 -1.48
CA GLU A 89 -24.95 -13.42 -2.20
C GLU A 89 -26.09 -12.41 -2.08
N GLY A 90 -26.50 -11.84 -3.20
CA GLY A 90 -27.67 -10.98 -3.28
C GLY A 90 -28.94 -11.78 -3.53
N ASP A 91 -30.00 -11.45 -2.81
CA ASP A 91 -31.34 -11.99 -3.02
C ASP A 91 -32.41 -10.96 -2.67
N TRP A 92 -33.58 -11.09 -3.27
CA TRP A 92 -34.73 -10.27 -2.95
C TRP A 92 -35.43 -10.80 -1.69
N SER A 93 -35.49 -10.02 -0.61
CA SER A 93 -36.25 -10.40 0.60
C SER A 93 -37.71 -9.93 0.57
N GLY A 94 -38.03 -9.01 -0.34
CA GLY A 94 -39.37 -8.50 -0.54
C GLY A 94 -39.42 -7.52 -1.72
N PRO A 95 -40.62 -7.03 -2.08
CA PRO A 95 -40.78 -6.11 -3.21
C PRO A 95 -39.92 -4.84 -3.05
N GLY A 96 -38.91 -4.70 -3.92
CA GLY A 96 -37.92 -3.63 -3.86
C GLY A 96 -36.99 -3.67 -2.66
N GLN A 97 -36.90 -4.77 -1.93
CA GLN A 97 -35.95 -4.94 -0.84
C GLN A 97 -34.91 -5.98 -1.26
N TYR A 98 -33.70 -5.51 -1.54
CA TYR A 98 -32.59 -6.35 -1.95
C TYR A 98 -31.62 -6.53 -0.79
N VAL A 99 -31.26 -7.77 -0.48
CA VAL A 99 -30.42 -8.11 0.66
C VAL A 99 -29.14 -8.78 0.18
N LEU A 100 -28.01 -8.11 0.40
CA LEU A 100 -26.69 -8.68 0.22
C LEU A 100 -26.28 -9.40 1.50
N SER A 101 -26.31 -10.73 1.44
CA SER A 101 -25.94 -11.60 2.55
C SER A 101 -24.48 -12.01 2.46
N ARG A 102 -23.73 -11.82 3.54
CA ARG A 102 -22.33 -12.23 3.62
C ARG A 102 -22.24 -13.70 4.03
N ARG A 103 -21.61 -14.52 3.20
CA ARG A 103 -21.29 -15.94 3.44
C ARG A 103 -19.80 -16.12 3.79
N GLY A 104 -19.50 -17.28 4.37
CA GLY A 104 -18.16 -17.64 4.85
C GLY A 104 -17.92 -17.23 6.30
N ASP A 105 -16.71 -17.46 6.79
CA ASP A 105 -16.34 -17.26 8.20
C ASP A 105 -15.59 -15.94 8.47
N GLY A 106 -15.16 -15.22 7.43
CA GLY A 106 -14.35 -14.01 7.56
C GLY A 106 -15.15 -12.74 7.87
N VAL A 107 -14.53 -11.75 8.50
CA VAL A 107 -15.17 -10.45 8.75
C VAL A 107 -14.95 -9.52 7.55
N ALA A 108 -15.99 -8.78 7.17
CA ALA A 108 -15.87 -7.71 6.18
C ALA A 108 -15.88 -6.35 6.90
N LEU A 109 -14.81 -5.57 6.73
CA LEU A 109 -14.66 -4.23 7.31
C LEU A 109 -14.77 -3.17 6.24
N ASP A 110 -15.22 -1.96 6.60
CA ASP A 110 -15.32 -0.81 5.69
C ASP A 110 -16.02 -1.18 4.37
N VAL A 111 -17.20 -1.79 4.51
CA VAL A 111 -17.97 -2.36 3.41
C VAL A 111 -18.71 -1.25 2.69
N VAL A 112 -18.57 -1.22 1.37
CA VAL A 112 -19.35 -0.39 0.46
C VAL A 112 -20.05 -1.33 -0.52
N ALA A 113 -21.37 -1.38 -0.44
CA ALA A 113 -22.20 -2.13 -1.36
C ALA A 113 -22.91 -1.18 -2.31
N ARG A 114 -22.91 -1.51 -3.60
CA ARG A 114 -23.68 -0.85 -4.65
C ARG A 114 -24.42 -1.94 -5.40
N VAL A 115 -25.70 -1.73 -5.61
CA VAL A 115 -26.50 -2.60 -6.48
C VAL A 115 -27.23 -1.72 -7.48
N VAL A 116 -27.19 -2.11 -8.75
CA VAL A 116 -27.93 -1.47 -9.84
C VAL A 116 -28.99 -2.45 -10.32
N VAL A 117 -30.24 -2.00 -10.37
CA VAL A 117 -31.37 -2.77 -10.89
C VAL A 117 -31.95 -1.99 -12.06
N ASP A 118 -31.73 -2.50 -13.27
CA ASP A 118 -31.95 -1.79 -14.52
C ASP A 118 -31.26 -0.41 -14.54
N ASP A 119 -32.02 0.67 -14.29
CA ASP A 119 -31.53 2.06 -14.26
C ASP A 119 -31.47 2.66 -12.83
N GLU A 120 -31.90 1.92 -11.80
CA GLU A 120 -31.91 2.37 -10.41
C GLU A 120 -30.64 1.91 -9.68
N GLU A 121 -29.79 2.84 -9.24
CA GLU A 121 -28.59 2.55 -8.43
C GLU A 121 -28.85 2.90 -6.96
N VAL A 122 -28.55 1.96 -6.06
CA VAL A 122 -28.58 2.17 -4.61
C VAL A 122 -27.25 1.73 -4.02
N SER A 123 -26.71 2.54 -3.10
CA SER A 123 -25.46 2.24 -2.41
C SER A 123 -25.60 2.38 -0.90
N GLU A 124 -25.01 1.45 -0.16
CA GLU A 124 -25.00 1.42 1.29
C GLU A 124 -23.59 1.20 1.84
N ARG A 125 -23.35 1.70 3.05
CA ARG A 125 -22.06 1.56 3.73
C ARG A 125 -22.22 0.96 5.11
N ALA A 126 -21.37 0.00 5.43
CA ALA A 126 -21.31 -0.61 6.75
C ALA A 126 -19.87 -0.64 7.25
N ALA A 127 -19.63 -0.13 8.45
CA ALA A 127 -18.29 -0.15 9.05
C ALA A 127 -17.77 -1.58 9.25
N ARG A 128 -18.68 -2.51 9.53
CA ARG A 128 -18.37 -3.91 9.83
C ARG A 128 -19.58 -4.80 9.57
N VAL A 129 -19.39 -5.91 8.87
CA VAL A 129 -20.39 -6.95 8.64
C VAL A 129 -19.83 -8.28 9.14
N GLU A 130 -20.44 -8.78 10.22
CA GLU A 130 -20.03 -10.00 10.91
C GLU A 130 -20.48 -11.27 10.18
N ALA A 131 -20.04 -12.42 10.69
CA ALA A 131 -20.54 -13.73 10.30
C ALA A 131 -22.08 -13.79 10.28
N GLY A 132 -22.66 -14.12 9.12
CA GLY A 132 -24.11 -14.17 8.87
C GLY A 132 -24.80 -12.80 8.72
N GLY A 133 -24.06 -11.69 8.77
CA GLY A 133 -24.60 -10.35 8.57
C GLY A 133 -25.03 -10.07 7.12
N SER A 134 -25.88 -9.07 6.95
CA SER A 134 -26.37 -8.63 5.65
C SER A 134 -26.49 -7.12 5.55
N ILE A 135 -26.51 -6.61 4.31
CA ILE A 135 -26.80 -5.22 3.98
C ILE A 135 -28.11 -5.21 3.19
N THR A 136 -29.04 -4.35 3.60
CA THR A 136 -30.35 -4.21 2.95
C THR A 136 -30.38 -2.92 2.15
N LEU A 137 -30.80 -2.99 0.89
CA LEU A 137 -30.94 -1.88 -0.03
C LEU A 137 -32.42 -1.76 -0.45
N ASP A 138 -32.98 -0.54 -0.41
CA ASP A 138 -34.35 -0.25 -0.83
C ASP A 138 -34.37 0.31 -2.26
N PHE A 139 -35.07 -0.38 -3.14
CA PHE A 139 -35.28 -0.08 -4.56
C PHE A 139 -36.74 0.31 -4.79
N PRO A 140 -37.11 1.58 -4.54
CA PRO A 140 -38.49 2.02 -4.68
C PRO A 140 -39.00 1.94 -6.13
N THR A 141 -38.14 2.13 -7.13
CA THR A 141 -38.55 2.03 -8.54
C THR A 141 -38.78 0.57 -8.92
N ALA A 142 -37.85 -0.33 -8.57
CA ALA A 142 -38.04 -1.77 -8.77
C ALA A 142 -39.31 -2.29 -8.09
N ARG A 143 -39.62 -1.83 -6.86
CA ARG A 143 -40.89 -2.15 -6.17
C ARG A 143 -42.11 -1.82 -7.02
N LEU A 144 -42.14 -0.65 -7.64
CA LEU A 144 -43.27 -0.21 -8.46
C LEU A 144 -43.38 -1.01 -9.76
N VAL A 145 -42.25 -1.39 -10.36
CA VAL A 145 -42.21 -2.26 -11.55
C VAL A 145 -42.76 -3.63 -11.20
N PHE A 146 -42.25 -4.27 -10.14
CA PHE A 146 -42.74 -5.56 -9.67
C PHE A 146 -44.27 -5.57 -9.42
N LEU A 147 -44.79 -4.57 -8.70
CA LEU A 147 -46.23 -4.48 -8.41
C LEU A 147 -47.08 -4.30 -9.68
N ARG A 148 -46.54 -3.66 -10.71
CA ARG A 148 -47.20 -3.52 -12.01
C ARG A 148 -47.25 -4.86 -12.73
N GLU A 149 -46.13 -5.56 -12.81
CA GLU A 149 -46.04 -6.88 -13.45
C GLU A 149 -46.95 -7.90 -12.78
N LEU A 150 -46.99 -7.91 -11.44
CA LEU A 150 -47.89 -8.76 -10.67
C LEU A 150 -49.37 -8.48 -10.97
N ARG A 151 -49.75 -7.21 -11.21
CA ARG A 151 -51.12 -6.85 -11.62
C ARG A 151 -51.42 -7.33 -13.03
N GLU A 152 -50.51 -7.07 -13.98
CA GLU A 152 -50.63 -7.52 -15.38
C GLU A 152 -50.82 -9.04 -15.45
N HIS A 153 -50.05 -9.79 -14.67
CA HIS A 153 -50.16 -11.26 -14.58
C HIS A 153 -51.52 -11.71 -14.03
N ARG A 154 -51.99 -11.13 -12.91
CA ARG A 154 -53.30 -11.49 -12.32
C ARG A 154 -54.48 -11.16 -13.25
N GLU A 155 -54.40 -10.05 -13.98
CA GLU A 155 -55.42 -9.68 -14.96
C GLU A 155 -55.44 -10.66 -16.15
N ALA A 156 -54.27 -11.10 -16.62
CA ALA A 156 -54.16 -12.13 -17.65
C ALA A 156 -54.74 -13.48 -17.20
N GLU A 157 -54.53 -13.87 -15.95
CA GLU A 157 -55.13 -15.09 -15.37
C GLU A 157 -56.65 -14.99 -15.23
N THR A 158 -57.17 -13.81 -14.84
CA THR A 158 -58.61 -13.60 -14.60
C THR A 158 -59.40 -13.37 -15.90
N GLY A 159 -58.75 -12.83 -16.94
CA GLY A 159 -59.33 -12.59 -18.27
C GLY A 159 -59.58 -13.84 -19.13
N TYR A 160 -59.35 -15.03 -18.58
CA TYR A 160 -59.55 -16.31 -19.26
C TYR A 160 -61.05 -16.58 -19.52
N ALA A 161 -61.54 -16.21 -20.71
CA ALA A 161 -62.86 -16.61 -21.18
C ALA A 161 -62.86 -18.13 -21.49
N PRO A 162 -63.75 -18.96 -20.91
CA PRO A 162 -63.75 -20.41 -21.07
C PRO A 162 -64.24 -20.90 -22.46
N SER A 163 -64.35 -20.03 -23.47
CA SER A 163 -65.05 -20.32 -24.73
C SER A 163 -64.16 -20.77 -25.90
N LEU A 164 -62.83 -20.72 -25.78
CA LEU A 164 -61.92 -21.24 -26.80
C LEU A 164 -60.90 -22.18 -26.15
N ALA A 165 -61.14 -23.49 -26.31
CA ALA A 165 -60.31 -24.59 -25.83
C ALA A 165 -58.98 -24.68 -26.63
N ILE A 166 -58.15 -23.65 -26.56
CA ILE A 166 -56.74 -23.74 -26.93
C ILE A 166 -55.97 -23.68 -25.60
N PRO A 167 -55.27 -24.76 -25.19
CA PRO A 167 -54.34 -24.68 -24.08
C PRO A 167 -53.21 -23.75 -24.50
N VAL A 168 -53.26 -22.51 -24.04
CA VAL A 168 -52.11 -21.62 -24.10
C VAL A 168 -51.07 -22.26 -23.19
N LEU A 169 -49.94 -22.67 -23.78
CA LEU A 169 -48.78 -23.15 -23.03
C LEU A 169 -48.50 -22.12 -21.91
N PRO A 170 -48.27 -22.55 -20.66
CA PRO A 170 -47.91 -21.62 -19.59
C PRO A 170 -46.72 -20.79 -20.08
N ASP A 171 -46.85 -19.47 -20.09
CA ASP A 171 -45.75 -18.59 -20.46
C ASP A 171 -44.61 -18.87 -19.47
N PRO A 172 -43.46 -19.39 -19.92
CA PRO A 172 -42.38 -19.75 -19.02
C PRO A 172 -41.74 -18.52 -18.35
N MET A 173 -42.13 -17.29 -18.72
CA MET A 173 -41.68 -16.05 -18.09
C MET A 173 -42.85 -15.32 -17.42
N ARG A 174 -43.18 -15.73 -16.18
CA ARG A 174 -44.20 -15.07 -15.33
C ARG A 174 -43.95 -13.57 -15.11
N PHE A 175 -42.68 -13.15 -15.15
CA PHE A 175 -42.23 -11.78 -14.94
C PHE A 175 -41.24 -11.37 -16.02
N ARG A 176 -41.06 -10.06 -16.21
CA ARG A 176 -40.05 -9.58 -17.15
C ARG A 176 -38.66 -9.87 -16.57
N MET A 177 -37.69 -9.92 -17.47
CA MET A 177 -36.30 -10.15 -17.11
C MET A 177 -35.59 -8.82 -16.92
N HIS A 178 -34.90 -8.68 -15.80
CA HIS A 178 -34.20 -7.48 -15.37
C HIS A 178 -32.70 -7.74 -15.30
N VAL A 179 -31.92 -6.66 -15.39
CA VAL A 179 -30.47 -6.70 -15.19
C VAL A 179 -30.17 -6.23 -13.77
N ILE A 180 -29.48 -7.05 -13.00
CA ILE A 180 -29.02 -6.72 -11.66
C ILE A 180 -27.50 -6.79 -11.63
N GLU A 181 -26.85 -5.68 -11.31
CA GLU A 181 -25.40 -5.61 -11.11
C GLU A 181 -25.11 -5.37 -9.63
N GLU A 182 -24.36 -6.28 -9.02
CA GLU A 182 -23.90 -6.21 -7.65
C GLU A 182 -22.42 -5.85 -7.63
N TRP A 183 -22.06 -4.87 -6.80
CA TRP A 183 -20.69 -4.49 -6.54
C TRP A 183 -20.49 -4.28 -5.04
N VAL A 184 -19.60 -5.05 -4.44
CA VAL A 184 -19.28 -4.94 -3.01
C VAL A 184 -17.77 -4.84 -2.83
N GLN A 185 -17.33 -3.78 -2.15
CA GLN A 185 -15.94 -3.60 -1.76
C GLN A 185 -15.81 -3.68 -0.24
N TRP A 186 -14.79 -4.35 0.27
CA TRP A 186 -14.49 -4.42 1.70
C TRP A 186 -12.99 -4.52 1.96
N LYS A 187 -12.62 -4.43 3.24
CA LYS A 187 -11.29 -4.72 3.77
C LYS A 187 -11.35 -5.97 4.65
N THR A 188 -10.33 -6.80 4.58
CA THR A 188 -10.11 -7.92 5.51
C THR A 188 -9.64 -7.42 6.88
N GLU A 189 -9.45 -8.31 7.84
CA GLU A 189 -8.97 -7.95 9.19
C GLU A 189 -7.54 -7.40 9.18
N LEU A 190 -6.69 -7.87 8.27
CA LEU A 190 -5.35 -7.29 8.06
C LEU A 190 -5.35 -6.07 7.13
N GLY A 191 -6.53 -5.62 6.69
CA GLY A 191 -6.71 -4.43 5.87
C GLY A 191 -6.42 -4.62 4.39
N ALA A 192 -6.39 -5.86 3.89
CA ALA A 192 -6.30 -6.13 2.46
C ALA A 192 -7.63 -5.75 1.79
N PRO A 193 -7.63 -4.88 0.75
CA PRO A 193 -8.85 -4.55 0.02
C PRO A 193 -9.28 -5.76 -0.81
N LYS A 194 -10.60 -5.98 -0.87
CA LYS A 194 -11.24 -7.03 -1.67
C LYS A 194 -12.51 -6.47 -2.29
N ASP A 195 -12.88 -7.06 -3.41
CA ASP A 195 -14.07 -6.71 -4.16
C ASP A 195 -14.80 -7.96 -4.65
N HIS A 196 -16.10 -7.79 -4.87
CA HIS A 196 -16.99 -8.77 -5.43
C HIS A 196 -17.87 -8.05 -6.44
N THR A 197 -17.93 -8.60 -7.65
CA THR A 197 -18.79 -8.10 -8.71
C THR A 197 -19.56 -9.27 -9.29
N GLN A 198 -20.87 -9.11 -9.42
CA GLN A 198 -21.75 -10.13 -9.98
C GLN A 198 -22.81 -9.45 -10.85
N GLU A 199 -23.10 -10.05 -12.01
CA GLU A 199 -24.08 -9.52 -12.95
C GLU A 199 -25.10 -10.61 -13.30
N HIS A 200 -26.38 -10.29 -13.13
CA HIS A 200 -27.50 -11.14 -13.45
C HIS A 200 -28.30 -10.51 -14.60
N ARG A 201 -28.18 -11.06 -15.82
CA ARG A 201 -28.83 -10.50 -17.02
C ARG A 201 -30.27 -10.96 -17.25
N LEU A 202 -30.77 -11.88 -16.43
CA LEU A 202 -32.09 -12.50 -16.54
C LEU A 202 -32.64 -12.80 -15.14
N ALA A 203 -32.74 -11.76 -14.31
CA ALA A 203 -33.29 -11.88 -12.96
C ALA A 203 -34.74 -11.39 -12.91
N THR A 204 -35.55 -12.00 -12.06
CA THR A 204 -36.84 -11.43 -11.66
C THR A 204 -36.62 -10.43 -10.52
N LEU A 205 -37.56 -9.51 -10.29
CA LEU A 205 -37.55 -8.61 -9.12
C LEU A 205 -38.06 -9.30 -7.83
N GLY A 206 -37.86 -10.63 -7.76
CA GLY A 206 -38.36 -11.53 -6.75
C GLY A 206 -39.55 -12.37 -7.22
N ASP A 207 -39.66 -13.59 -6.68
CA ASP A 207 -40.83 -14.46 -6.82
C ASP A 207 -41.40 -14.69 -5.41
N PHE A 208 -42.24 -13.75 -4.99
CA PHE A 208 -42.87 -13.78 -3.67
C PHE A 208 -44.27 -14.37 -3.81
N GLU A 209 -44.37 -15.71 -3.84
CA GLU A 209 -45.66 -16.43 -3.80
C GLU A 209 -46.38 -16.27 -2.45
#